data_AF-A0A966GNV6-F1
#
_entry.id   AF-A0A966GNV6-F1
#
_cell.length_a   1.000
_cell.length_b   1.000
_cell.length_c   1.000
_cell.angle_alpha   90.00
_cell.angle_beta   90.00
_cell.angle_gamma   90.00
#
_symmetry.space_group_name_H-M   'P 1'
#
loop_
_entity.id
_entity.type
_entity.pdbx_description
1 polymer ?
#
loop_
_entity_poly.entity_id
_entity_poly.type
_entity_poly.pdbx_seq_one_letter_code
_entity_poly.pdbx_strand_id
1 'polypeptide(L)'
;MAINIIDNKFNEKYGNLPEEAKFFFSSEKNGKNILSLASEYNVESDIVYSLVFLAVNSGFDFSLLEEKIKTLNLSGISATRFWQDFIGRLLLPISEVMEESSEGKVNIAKVLKNAGGKVEKYQSYVNELRSEIEDDILKTAQEEVEAYKKIFDIKEESQYIFNLLSEDILIILNSSSFEAAAALNRSLIFLLFNADNFKDEALRKIFANKELIGEAKISIDDKEVAPTVSAWLKDFIKNNGSSLFDDLILAQYLNTSSNARALKSKEKETLGNLIRFYKNITFFPESMNEIPPQKWQIFPFDATSYWQEIEGSVKNKKQLGLPTESEIIEEEAWSDDDVLSEKDFKPENYDDSKELRILRELLSSFPPASLERKAINEEIKRLERNKK
;
A
#
# COMPACT_ATOMS: atom_id res chain seq x y z
N MET A 1 29.20 2.71 -29.62
CA MET A 1 28.99 4.02 -28.96
C MET A 1 27.55 4.52 -29.10
N ALA A 2 26.90 4.43 -30.28
CA ALA A 2 25.49 4.82 -30.44
C ALA A 2 24.48 3.88 -29.72
N ILE A 3 24.76 2.57 -29.65
CA ILE A 3 23.89 1.58 -28.97
C ILE A 3 23.82 1.88 -27.45
N ASN A 4 24.97 2.03 -26.77
CA ASN A 4 25.02 2.34 -25.33
C ASN A 4 24.31 3.65 -24.94
N ILE A 5 24.18 4.62 -25.84
CA ILE A 5 23.48 5.89 -25.55
C ILE A 5 21.96 5.72 -25.61
N ILE A 6 21.47 4.82 -26.47
CA ILE A 6 20.03 4.54 -26.61
C ILE A 6 19.52 3.77 -25.39
N ASP A 7 20.29 2.80 -24.90
CA ASP A 7 19.93 1.98 -23.74
C ASP A 7 19.85 2.82 -22.45
N ASN A 8 20.79 3.77 -22.26
CA ASN A 8 20.80 4.63 -21.07
C ASN A 8 19.58 5.56 -20.99
N LYS A 9 19.13 6.12 -22.13
CA LYS A 9 17.94 6.99 -22.16
C LYS A 9 16.65 6.23 -21.92
N PHE A 10 16.55 5.02 -22.46
CA PHE A 10 15.39 4.18 -22.18
C PHE A 10 15.33 3.79 -20.70
N ASN A 11 16.44 3.34 -20.11
CA ASN A 11 16.48 2.99 -18.69
C ASN A 11 16.11 4.18 -17.79
N GLU A 12 16.58 5.38 -18.11
CA GLU A 12 16.18 6.61 -17.41
C GLU A 12 14.67 6.88 -17.53
N LYS A 13 14.12 6.83 -18.75
CA LYS A 13 12.71 7.11 -19.02
C LYS A 13 11.78 6.05 -18.44
N TYR A 14 12.15 4.78 -18.59
CA TYR A 14 11.44 3.64 -18.01
C TYR A 14 11.47 3.68 -16.48
N GLY A 15 12.63 3.99 -15.89
CA GLY A 15 12.78 4.15 -14.44
C GLY A 15 11.93 5.28 -13.84
N ASN A 16 11.58 6.28 -14.66
CA ASN A 16 10.70 7.39 -14.26
C ASN A 16 9.20 7.11 -14.44
N LEU A 17 8.80 5.97 -15.00
CA LEU A 17 7.38 5.59 -15.08
C LEU A 17 6.82 5.28 -13.68
N PRO A 18 5.49 5.40 -13.47
CA PRO A 18 4.81 4.81 -12.32
C PRO A 18 5.09 3.30 -12.21
N GLU A 19 5.14 2.75 -11.00
CA GLU A 19 5.44 1.32 -10.78
C GLU A 19 4.42 0.41 -11.48
N GLU A 20 3.15 0.81 -11.49
CA GLU A 20 2.06 0.11 -12.17
C GLU A 20 2.30 0.02 -13.69
N ALA A 21 2.86 1.09 -14.28
CA ALA A 21 3.18 1.10 -15.70
C ALA A 21 4.40 0.24 -16.02
N LYS A 22 5.42 0.23 -15.15
CA LYS A 22 6.57 -0.68 -15.27
C LYS A 22 6.11 -2.13 -15.17
N PHE A 23 5.32 -2.45 -14.14
CA PHE A 23 4.71 -3.76 -13.94
C PHE A 23 3.96 -4.23 -15.18
N PHE A 24 3.10 -3.38 -15.75
CA PHE A 24 2.38 -3.71 -16.98
C PHE A 24 3.33 -4.04 -18.13
N PHE A 25 4.34 -3.20 -18.38
CA PHE A 25 5.25 -3.42 -19.51
C PHE A 25 6.11 -4.68 -19.35
N SER A 26 6.47 -5.06 -18.12
CA SER A 26 7.19 -6.31 -17.84
C SER A 26 6.29 -7.54 -17.66
N SER A 27 4.96 -7.38 -17.66
CA SER A 27 4.02 -8.49 -17.46
C SER A 27 4.03 -9.48 -18.63
N GLU A 28 3.86 -10.77 -18.31
CA GLU A 28 3.65 -11.83 -19.31
C GLU A 28 2.44 -11.53 -20.22
N LYS A 29 1.43 -10.88 -19.65
CA LYS A 29 0.20 -10.51 -20.33
C LYS A 29 0.43 -9.46 -21.43
N ASN A 30 1.19 -8.41 -21.14
CA ASN A 30 1.58 -7.45 -22.16
C ASN A 30 2.41 -8.12 -23.27
N GLY A 31 3.28 -9.07 -22.92
CA GLY A 31 3.96 -9.94 -23.91
C GLY A 31 2.98 -10.68 -24.82
N LYS A 32 1.94 -11.31 -24.26
CA LYS A 32 0.87 -11.96 -25.04
C LYS A 32 0.10 -10.97 -25.92
N ASN A 33 -0.17 -9.76 -25.44
CA ASN A 33 -0.83 -8.71 -26.22
C ASN A 33 0.02 -8.26 -27.41
N ILE A 34 1.35 -8.13 -27.22
CA ILE A 34 2.32 -7.83 -28.27
C ILE A 34 2.32 -8.93 -29.34
N LEU A 35 2.44 -10.20 -28.93
CA LEU A 35 2.44 -11.33 -29.85
C LEU A 35 1.11 -11.46 -30.61
N SER A 36 -0.01 -11.24 -29.94
CA SER A 36 -1.34 -11.24 -30.55
C SER A 36 -1.49 -10.13 -31.59
N LEU A 37 -1.04 -8.91 -31.27
CA LEU A 37 -1.08 -7.79 -32.19
C LEU A 37 -0.17 -8.01 -33.40
N ALA A 38 1.05 -8.52 -33.17
CA ALA A 38 1.99 -8.88 -34.23
C ALA A 38 1.38 -9.90 -35.20
N SER A 39 0.79 -10.97 -34.67
CA SER A 39 0.13 -12.02 -35.46
C SER A 39 -1.09 -11.50 -36.23
N GLU A 40 -1.98 -10.71 -35.60
CA GLU A 40 -3.20 -10.19 -36.24
C GLU A 40 -2.90 -9.33 -37.48
N TYR A 41 -1.79 -8.60 -37.46
CA TYR A 41 -1.42 -7.67 -38.53
C TYR A 41 -0.27 -8.18 -39.41
N ASN A 42 0.16 -9.43 -39.22
CA ASN A 42 1.30 -10.03 -39.94
C ASN A 42 2.56 -9.16 -39.87
N VAL A 43 2.89 -8.69 -38.66
CA VAL A 43 4.08 -7.90 -38.34
C VAL A 43 4.99 -8.73 -37.44
N GLU A 44 6.30 -8.61 -37.61
CA GLU A 44 7.25 -9.25 -36.68
C GLU A 44 7.08 -8.69 -35.26
N SER A 45 7.10 -9.57 -34.25
CA SER A 45 6.94 -9.17 -32.84
C SER A 45 7.95 -8.11 -32.42
N ASP A 46 9.20 -8.21 -32.90
CA ASP A 46 10.30 -7.30 -32.58
C ASP A 46 10.02 -5.86 -33.02
N ILE A 47 9.24 -5.68 -34.09
CA ILE A 47 8.78 -4.35 -34.52
C ILE A 47 7.79 -3.78 -33.50
N VAL A 48 6.86 -4.60 -33.01
CA VAL A 48 5.88 -4.16 -32.01
C VAL A 48 6.56 -3.83 -30.68
N TYR A 49 7.53 -4.66 -30.24
CA TYR A 49 8.39 -4.35 -29.09
C TYR A 49 9.15 -3.03 -29.29
N SER A 50 9.74 -2.84 -30.47
CA SER A 50 10.46 -1.60 -30.81
C SER A 50 9.55 -0.37 -30.77
N LEU A 51 8.26 -0.49 -31.09
CA LEU A 51 7.29 0.59 -30.97
C LEU A 51 6.95 0.89 -29.50
N VAL A 52 6.83 -0.12 -28.64
CA VAL A 52 6.64 0.09 -27.19
C VAL A 52 7.88 0.78 -26.61
N PHE A 53 9.08 0.32 -26.97
CA PHE A 53 10.33 0.95 -26.58
C PHE A 53 10.40 2.41 -27.03
N LEU A 54 10.04 2.69 -28.29
CA LEU A 54 9.98 4.04 -28.83
C LEU A 54 8.97 4.91 -28.08
N ALA A 55 7.83 4.35 -27.68
CA ALA A 55 6.83 5.08 -26.89
C ALA A 55 7.41 5.54 -25.56
N VAL A 56 8.05 4.65 -24.80
CA VAL A 56 8.66 5.00 -23.52
C VAL A 56 9.84 5.97 -23.70
N ASN A 57 10.76 5.68 -24.63
CA ASN A 57 11.97 6.48 -24.83
C ASN A 57 11.68 7.91 -25.35
N SER A 58 10.59 8.08 -26.11
CA SER A 58 10.14 9.40 -26.58
C SER A 58 9.33 10.18 -25.55
N GLY A 59 9.07 9.62 -24.35
CA GLY A 59 8.15 10.23 -23.40
C GLY A 59 6.72 10.28 -23.94
N PHE A 60 6.33 9.24 -24.68
CA PHE A 60 5.04 9.09 -25.34
C PHE A 60 4.75 10.19 -26.38
N ASP A 61 5.73 10.48 -27.25
CA ASP A 61 5.48 11.31 -28.43
C ASP A 61 4.71 10.50 -29.49
N PHE A 62 3.38 10.59 -29.45
CA PHE A 62 2.50 9.87 -30.36
C PHE A 62 2.64 10.29 -31.82
N SER A 63 3.15 11.50 -32.09
CA SER A 63 3.39 11.94 -33.47
C SER A 63 4.50 11.11 -34.11
N LEU A 64 5.61 10.94 -33.35
CA LEU A 64 6.74 10.11 -33.77
C LEU A 64 6.36 8.63 -33.95
N LEU A 65 5.53 8.10 -33.04
CA LEU A 65 5.01 6.74 -33.15
C LEU A 65 4.13 6.55 -34.38
N GLU A 66 3.20 7.48 -34.63
CA GLU A 66 2.30 7.42 -35.79
C GLU A 66 3.08 7.49 -37.11
N GLU A 67 4.09 8.36 -37.21
CA GLU A 67 4.99 8.40 -38.36
C GLU A 67 5.73 7.08 -38.56
N LYS A 68 6.27 6.50 -37.49
CA LYS A 68 6.97 5.21 -37.58
C LYS A 68 6.04 4.10 -38.07
N ILE A 69 4.80 4.06 -37.59
CA ILE A 69 3.80 3.07 -38.01
C ILE A 69 3.41 3.25 -39.48
N LYS A 70 3.30 4.49 -39.98
CA LYS A 70 3.03 4.75 -41.41
C LYS A 70 4.12 4.21 -42.35
N THR A 71 5.35 4.03 -41.85
CA THR A 71 6.45 3.41 -42.63
C THR A 71 6.37 1.89 -42.68
N LEU A 72 5.53 1.25 -41.87
CA LEU A 72 5.35 -0.20 -41.89
C LEU A 72 4.55 -0.61 -43.13
N ASN A 73 5.11 -1.53 -43.91
CA ASN A 73 4.43 -2.10 -45.09
C ASN A 73 3.39 -3.15 -44.66
N LEU A 74 2.29 -2.70 -44.06
CA LEU A 74 1.23 -3.57 -43.56
C LEU A 74 0.43 -4.13 -44.75
N SER A 75 0.44 -5.45 -44.91
CA SER A 75 -0.17 -6.14 -46.06
C SER A 75 -1.70 -6.07 -46.02
N GLY A 76 -2.29 -5.02 -46.60
CA GLY A 76 -3.73 -4.96 -46.90
C GLY A 76 -4.67 -4.52 -45.78
N ILE A 77 -4.16 -4.11 -44.61
CA ILE A 77 -4.94 -3.51 -43.51
C ILE A 77 -4.53 -2.05 -43.35
N SER A 78 -5.50 -1.17 -43.04
CA SER A 78 -5.19 0.25 -42.78
C SER A 78 -4.25 0.38 -41.58
N ALA A 79 -3.11 1.04 -41.77
CA ALA A 79 -2.19 1.44 -40.69
C ALA A 79 -2.90 2.17 -39.54
N THR A 80 -4.03 2.81 -39.84
CA THR A 80 -4.92 3.42 -38.85
C THR A 80 -5.47 2.40 -37.85
N ARG A 81 -5.87 1.21 -38.30
CA ARG A 81 -6.44 0.17 -37.43
C ARG A 81 -5.36 -0.44 -36.55
N PHE A 82 -4.18 -0.71 -37.11
CA PHE A 82 -3.02 -1.15 -36.33
C PHE A 82 -2.67 -0.11 -35.25
N TRP A 83 -2.64 1.17 -35.61
CA TRP A 83 -2.37 2.25 -34.67
C TRP A 83 -3.38 2.32 -33.52
N GLN A 84 -4.67 2.22 -33.84
CA GLN A 84 -5.74 2.17 -32.83
C GLN A 84 -5.57 0.98 -31.88
N ASP A 85 -5.29 -0.22 -32.41
CA ASP A 85 -5.10 -1.43 -31.60
C ASP A 85 -3.80 -1.39 -30.80
N PHE A 86 -2.73 -0.80 -31.34
CA PHE A 86 -1.48 -0.57 -30.61
C PHE A 86 -1.72 0.34 -29.40
N ILE A 87 -2.35 1.51 -29.60
CA ILE A 87 -2.69 2.40 -28.49
C ILE A 87 -3.64 1.70 -27.52
N GLY A 88 -4.72 1.12 -28.04
CA GLY A 88 -5.80 0.56 -27.22
C GLY A 88 -5.40 -0.64 -26.39
N ARG A 89 -4.57 -1.55 -26.93
CA ARG A 89 -4.18 -2.79 -26.24
C ARG A 89 -2.91 -2.62 -25.40
N LEU A 90 -1.97 -1.78 -25.84
CA LEU A 90 -0.63 -1.72 -25.25
C LEU A 90 -0.34 -0.43 -24.48
N LEU A 91 -1.10 0.64 -24.68
CA LEU A 91 -0.84 1.92 -24.01
C LEU A 91 -2.02 2.40 -23.16
N LEU A 92 -3.26 2.15 -23.58
CA LEU A 92 -4.45 2.54 -22.82
C LEU A 92 -4.52 1.92 -21.42
N PRO A 93 -4.08 0.66 -21.16
CA PRO A 93 -4.11 0.09 -19.82
C PRO A 93 -3.42 0.97 -18.77
N ILE A 94 -2.29 1.60 -19.11
CA ILE A 94 -1.53 2.45 -18.20
C ILE A 94 -2.02 3.91 -18.17
N SER A 95 -3.11 4.25 -18.85
CA SER A 95 -3.51 5.65 -19.03
C SER A 95 -3.83 6.38 -17.73
N GLU A 96 -4.47 5.71 -16.77
CA GLU A 96 -4.85 6.33 -15.49
C GLU A 96 -3.63 6.67 -14.63
N VAL A 97 -2.72 5.71 -14.49
CA VAL A 97 -1.50 5.90 -13.69
C VAL A 97 -0.55 6.94 -14.30
N MET A 98 -0.58 7.08 -15.64
CA MET A 98 0.21 8.10 -16.34
C MET A 98 -0.38 9.52 -16.17
N GLU A 99 -1.69 9.67 -16.01
CA GLU A 99 -2.34 10.98 -15.82
C GLU A 99 -2.07 11.61 -14.45
N GLU A 100 -1.78 10.77 -13.44
CA GLU A 100 -1.43 11.19 -12.08
C GLU A 100 0.06 11.55 -11.92
N SER A 101 0.90 11.11 -12.86
CA SER A 101 2.34 11.38 -12.82
C SER A 101 2.68 12.84 -13.13
N SER A 102 3.71 13.37 -12.45
CA SER A 102 4.11 14.78 -12.51
C SER A 102 4.89 15.18 -13.78
N GLU A 103 5.29 14.22 -14.61
CA GLU A 103 6.08 14.44 -15.84
C GLU A 103 5.18 14.39 -17.08
N GLY A 104 4.35 15.42 -17.25
CA GLY A 104 3.58 15.64 -18.48
C GLY A 104 2.34 14.74 -18.59
N LYS A 105 1.15 15.33 -18.46
CA LYS A 105 -0.12 14.61 -18.58
C LYS A 105 -0.32 14.11 -20.00
N VAL A 106 -0.04 12.83 -20.21
CA VAL A 106 -0.32 12.13 -21.46
C VAL A 106 -1.73 11.55 -21.40
N ASN A 107 -2.67 12.15 -22.15
CA ASN A 107 -4.03 11.63 -22.22
C ASN A 107 -4.15 10.60 -23.36
N ILE A 108 -3.80 9.34 -23.08
CA ILE A 108 -3.77 8.24 -24.06
C ILE A 108 -5.17 8.00 -24.65
N ALA A 109 -6.23 8.14 -23.84
CA ALA A 109 -7.61 8.01 -24.30
C ALA A 109 -7.97 9.04 -25.39
N LYS A 110 -7.50 10.28 -25.26
CA LYS A 110 -7.67 11.34 -26.27
C LYS A 110 -6.90 11.03 -27.53
N VAL A 111 -5.67 10.51 -27.43
CA VAL A 111 -4.89 10.06 -28.59
C VAL A 111 -5.64 8.96 -29.35
N LEU A 112 -6.14 7.95 -28.64
CA LEU A 112 -6.93 6.88 -29.25
C LEU A 112 -8.18 7.40 -29.97
N LYS A 113 -8.90 8.35 -29.36
CA LYS A 113 -10.07 8.99 -29.98
C LYS A 113 -9.69 9.78 -31.23
N ASN A 114 -8.58 10.53 -31.20
CA ASN A 114 -8.07 11.27 -32.36
C ASN A 114 -7.65 10.33 -33.50
N ALA A 115 -7.14 9.14 -33.17
CA ALA A 115 -6.86 8.09 -34.14
C ALA A 115 -8.14 7.41 -34.70
N GLY A 116 -9.34 7.80 -34.23
CA GLY A 116 -10.63 7.22 -34.62
C GLY A 116 -11.03 5.96 -33.84
N GLY A 117 -10.30 5.62 -32.79
CA GLY A 117 -10.59 4.49 -31.91
C GLY A 117 -11.68 4.80 -30.87
N LYS A 118 -12.29 3.75 -30.33
CA LYS A 118 -13.28 3.83 -29.23
C LYS A 118 -12.66 3.22 -27.98
N VAL A 119 -12.64 3.97 -26.87
CA VAL A 119 -12.04 3.53 -25.59
C VAL A 119 -12.74 2.26 -25.08
N GLU A 120 -14.05 2.19 -25.25
CA GLU A 120 -14.90 1.10 -24.78
C GLU A 120 -14.52 -0.26 -25.41
N LYS A 121 -13.95 -0.24 -26.62
CA LYS A 121 -13.47 -1.45 -27.32
C LYS A 121 -12.32 -2.12 -26.55
N TYR A 122 -11.53 -1.34 -25.82
CA TYR A 122 -10.30 -1.80 -25.17
C TYR A 122 -10.40 -1.83 -23.64
N GLN A 123 -11.59 -1.59 -23.08
CA GLN A 123 -11.80 -1.55 -21.64
C GLN A 123 -11.43 -2.88 -20.96
N SER A 124 -11.55 -4.02 -21.65
CA SER A 124 -11.10 -5.31 -21.12
C SER A 124 -9.62 -5.32 -20.77
N TYR A 125 -8.76 -4.73 -21.61
CA TYR A 125 -7.31 -4.65 -21.35
C TYR A 125 -6.99 -3.76 -20.15
N VAL A 126 -7.75 -2.67 -19.97
CA VAL A 126 -7.62 -1.79 -18.80
C VAL A 126 -8.02 -2.53 -17.52
N ASN A 127 -9.17 -3.22 -17.56
CA ASN A 127 -9.66 -3.97 -16.41
C ASN A 127 -8.75 -5.15 -16.06
N GLU A 128 -8.17 -5.81 -17.07
CA GLU A 128 -7.22 -6.90 -16.89
C GLU A 128 -5.94 -6.42 -16.18
N LEU A 129 -5.36 -5.29 -16.60
CA LEU A 129 -4.21 -4.72 -15.88
C LEU A 129 -4.56 -4.38 -14.42
N ARG A 130 -5.73 -3.75 -14.18
CA ARG A 130 -6.14 -3.46 -12.81
C ARG A 130 -6.22 -4.71 -11.95
N SER A 131 -6.81 -5.78 -12.48
CA SER A 131 -6.87 -7.08 -11.79
C SER A 131 -5.47 -7.64 -11.51
N GLU A 132 -4.55 -7.58 -12.47
CA GLU A 132 -3.18 -8.09 -12.28
C GLU A 132 -2.39 -7.29 -11.25
N ILE A 133 -2.54 -5.96 -11.23
CA ILE A 133 -1.93 -5.10 -10.20
C ILE A 133 -2.53 -5.42 -8.83
N GLU A 134 -3.86 -5.55 -8.73
CA GLU A 134 -4.53 -5.89 -7.48
C GLU A 134 -4.07 -7.27 -6.96
N ASP A 135 -3.94 -8.26 -7.84
CA ASP A 135 -3.47 -9.61 -7.49
C ASP A 135 -2.01 -9.61 -7.05
N ASP A 136 -1.13 -8.87 -7.76
CA ASP A 136 0.30 -8.79 -7.42
C ASP A 136 0.51 -8.06 -6.09
N ILE A 137 -0.15 -6.90 -5.89
CA ILE A 137 -0.15 -6.18 -4.62
C ILE A 137 -0.64 -7.07 -3.48
N LEU A 138 -1.73 -7.82 -3.70
CA LEU A 138 -2.27 -8.73 -2.70
C LEU A 138 -1.28 -9.86 -2.38
N LYS A 139 -0.65 -10.44 -3.40
CA LYS A 139 0.36 -11.49 -3.25
C LYS A 139 1.59 -10.97 -2.50
N THR A 140 2.16 -9.83 -2.89
CA THR A 140 3.30 -9.21 -2.19
C THR A 140 2.93 -8.90 -0.75
N ALA A 141 1.75 -8.32 -0.49
CA ALA A 141 1.29 -8.06 0.87
C ALA A 141 1.13 -9.35 1.68
N GLN A 142 0.63 -10.45 1.09
CA GLN A 142 0.56 -11.75 1.75
C GLN A 142 1.95 -12.31 2.07
N GLU A 143 2.89 -12.22 1.13
CA GLU A 143 4.27 -12.67 1.32
C GLU A 143 4.97 -11.87 2.43
N GLU A 144 4.78 -10.55 2.47
CA GLU A 144 5.29 -9.69 3.55
C GLU A 144 4.66 -10.04 4.90
N VAL A 145 3.35 -10.27 4.96
CA VAL A 145 2.65 -10.68 6.19
C VAL A 145 3.16 -12.03 6.69
N GLU A 146 3.37 -13.01 5.80
CA GLU A 146 3.90 -14.31 6.17
C GLU A 146 5.38 -14.26 6.56
N ALA A 147 6.18 -13.42 5.90
CA ALA A 147 7.56 -13.15 6.31
C ALA A 147 7.60 -12.50 7.70
N TYR A 148 6.73 -11.53 7.96
CA TYR A 148 6.61 -10.88 9.25
C TYR A 148 6.16 -11.86 10.34
N LYS A 149 5.14 -12.68 10.08
CA LYS A 149 4.69 -13.74 11.02
C LYS A 149 5.80 -14.71 11.41
N LYS A 150 6.75 -15.01 10.52
CA LYS A 150 7.87 -15.92 10.82
C LYS A 150 8.87 -15.33 11.83
N ILE A 151 9.02 -14.00 11.85
CA ILE A 151 9.95 -13.32 12.75
C ILE A 151 9.26 -12.71 13.97
N PHE A 152 7.94 -12.55 13.94
CA PHE A 152 7.16 -11.88 14.95
C PHE A 152 6.54 -12.89 15.94
N ASP A 153 7.12 -13.02 17.13
CA ASP A 153 6.52 -13.77 18.23
C ASP A 153 5.42 -12.92 18.88
N ILE A 154 4.15 -13.26 18.58
CA ILE A 154 2.97 -12.56 19.11
C ILE A 154 3.00 -12.44 20.64
N LYS A 155 3.46 -13.48 21.34
CA LYS A 155 3.42 -13.52 22.80
C LYS A 155 4.52 -12.62 23.38
N GLU A 156 5.73 -12.72 22.84
CA GLU A 156 6.85 -11.87 23.26
C GLU A 156 6.53 -10.40 22.99
N GLU A 157 6.07 -10.06 21.79
CA GLU A 157 5.74 -8.68 21.44
C GLU A 157 4.57 -8.15 22.28
N SER A 158 3.52 -8.96 22.50
CA SER A 158 2.41 -8.57 23.38
C SER A 158 2.92 -8.22 24.78
N GLN A 159 3.80 -9.05 25.34
CA GLN A 159 4.36 -8.81 26.66
C GLN A 159 5.23 -7.56 26.69
N TYR A 160 6.04 -7.33 25.65
CA TYR A 160 6.84 -6.11 25.51
C TYR A 160 5.95 -4.87 25.51
N ILE A 161 4.90 -4.85 24.67
CA ILE A 161 3.97 -3.71 24.61
C ILE A 161 3.23 -3.56 25.94
N PHE A 162 2.78 -4.63 26.58
CA PHE A 162 2.10 -4.54 27.87
C PHE A 162 2.97 -3.94 28.97
N ASN A 163 4.28 -4.25 28.98
CA ASN A 163 5.22 -3.62 29.91
C ASN A 163 5.33 -2.13 29.62
N LEU A 164 5.53 -1.78 28.34
CA LEU A 164 5.63 -0.41 27.88
C LEU A 164 4.37 0.42 28.22
N LEU A 165 3.17 -0.13 28.04
CA LEU A 165 1.91 0.51 28.42
C LEU A 165 1.70 0.65 29.94
N SER A 166 2.32 -0.23 30.73
CA SER A 166 2.16 -0.23 32.18
C SER A 166 3.06 0.79 32.88
N GLU A 167 4.27 0.99 32.35
CA GLU A 167 5.36 1.69 33.06
C GLU A 167 5.98 2.86 32.29
N ASP A 168 5.92 2.85 30.96
CA ASP A 168 6.72 3.73 30.09
C ASP A 168 5.89 4.39 28.97
N ILE A 169 4.58 4.56 29.15
CA ILE A 169 3.69 5.11 28.13
C ILE A 169 4.08 6.55 27.78
N LEU A 170 4.62 7.32 28.74
CA LEU A 170 5.04 8.70 28.50
C LEU A 170 6.31 8.77 27.64
N ILE A 171 7.17 7.75 27.66
CA ILE A 171 8.35 7.68 26.76
C ILE A 171 7.87 7.65 25.33
N ILE A 172 6.85 6.84 25.05
CA ILE A 172 6.27 6.76 23.72
C ILE A 172 5.58 8.08 23.38
N LEU A 173 4.66 8.57 24.23
CA LEU A 173 3.84 9.76 24.01
C LEU A 173 4.63 11.04 23.76
N ASN A 174 5.88 11.08 24.23
CA ASN A 174 6.79 12.20 24.06
C ASN A 174 7.97 11.90 23.12
N SER A 175 8.01 10.71 22.51
CA SER A 175 9.08 10.32 21.60
C SER A 175 9.07 11.23 20.37
N SER A 176 10.25 11.78 20.05
CA SER A 176 10.50 12.42 18.76
C SER A 176 11.07 11.45 17.73
N SER A 177 11.33 10.19 18.11
CA SER A 177 11.86 9.18 17.19
C SER A 177 10.74 8.62 16.33
N PHE A 178 10.72 9.07 15.08
CA PHE A 178 9.79 8.57 14.08
C PHE A 178 9.96 7.05 13.87
N GLU A 179 11.19 6.56 13.73
CA GLU A 179 11.45 5.15 13.45
C GLU A 179 10.90 4.24 14.56
N ALA A 180 11.13 4.61 15.82
CA ALA A 180 10.60 3.89 16.96
C ALA A 180 9.07 3.95 17.02
N ALA A 181 8.47 5.13 16.76
CA ALA A 181 7.02 5.28 16.75
C ALA A 181 6.35 4.49 15.60
N ALA A 182 6.97 4.46 14.42
CA ALA A 182 6.50 3.70 13.27
C ALA A 182 6.63 2.19 13.49
N ALA A 183 7.77 1.73 14.04
CA ALA A 183 7.95 0.34 14.42
C ALA A 183 6.89 -0.12 15.44
N LEU A 184 6.69 0.65 16.51
CA LEU A 184 5.67 0.36 17.51
C LEU A 184 4.26 0.37 16.94
N ASN A 185 3.93 1.31 16.04
CA ASN A 185 2.63 1.34 15.38
C ASN A 185 2.38 0.08 14.55
N ARG A 186 3.38 -0.41 13.82
CA ARG A 186 3.28 -1.67 13.06
C ARG A 186 3.00 -2.85 14.00
N SER A 187 3.75 -2.97 15.10
CA SER A 187 3.51 -4.02 16.10
C SER A 187 2.12 -3.93 16.71
N LEU A 188 1.67 -2.74 17.09
CA LEU A 188 0.33 -2.51 17.65
C LEU A 188 -0.78 -2.90 16.68
N ILE A 189 -0.71 -2.46 15.42
CA ILE A 189 -1.70 -2.79 14.39
C ILE A 189 -1.72 -4.31 14.18
N PHE A 190 -0.55 -4.93 14.05
CA PHE A 190 -0.46 -6.37 13.87
C PHE A 190 -1.10 -7.13 15.04
N LEU A 191 -0.80 -6.75 16.28
CA LEU A 191 -1.36 -7.38 17.47
C LEU A 191 -2.86 -7.15 17.62
N LEU A 192 -3.37 -5.96 17.27
CA LEU A 192 -4.80 -5.68 17.29
C LEU A 192 -5.60 -6.57 16.33
N PHE A 193 -5.00 -7.01 15.22
CA PHE A 193 -5.63 -7.95 14.29
C PHE A 193 -5.42 -9.43 14.65
N ASN A 194 -4.25 -9.78 15.19
CA ASN A 194 -3.81 -11.17 15.25
C ASN A 194 -3.70 -11.75 16.66
N ALA A 195 -3.74 -10.94 17.71
CA ALA A 195 -3.59 -11.39 19.09
C ALA A 195 -4.91 -11.36 19.86
N ASP A 196 -5.37 -12.54 20.26
CA ASP A 196 -6.61 -12.70 21.04
C ASP A 196 -6.57 -11.86 22.32
N ASN A 197 -7.64 -11.12 22.60
CA ASN A 197 -7.81 -10.27 23.78
C ASN A 197 -6.76 -9.16 23.96
N PHE A 198 -5.86 -8.94 22.98
CA PHE A 198 -4.79 -7.93 23.11
C PHE A 198 -5.34 -6.54 23.40
N LYS A 199 -6.43 -6.14 22.71
CA LYS A 199 -7.10 -4.86 22.93
C LYS A 199 -7.53 -4.67 24.38
N ASP A 200 -8.22 -5.65 24.96
CA ASP A 200 -8.75 -5.56 26.32
C ASP A 200 -7.62 -5.54 27.37
N GLU A 201 -6.56 -6.32 27.14
CA GLU A 201 -5.38 -6.32 28.01
C GLU A 201 -4.60 -5.00 27.91
N ALA A 202 -4.38 -4.48 26.70
CA ALA A 202 -3.74 -3.18 26.48
C ALA A 202 -4.50 -2.07 27.20
N LEU A 203 -5.84 -2.00 27.05
CA LEU A 203 -6.67 -1.04 27.76
C LEU A 203 -6.54 -1.22 29.29
N ARG A 204 -6.56 -2.46 29.80
CA ARG A 204 -6.35 -2.73 31.22
C ARG A 204 -5.01 -2.19 31.72
N LYS A 205 -3.93 -2.35 30.95
CA LYS A 205 -2.60 -1.80 31.29
C LYS A 205 -2.63 -0.27 31.34
N ILE A 206 -3.19 0.38 30.32
CA ILE A 206 -3.32 1.84 30.26
C ILE A 206 -4.14 2.37 31.45
N PHE A 207 -5.27 1.74 31.78
CA PHE A 207 -6.10 2.14 32.93
C PHE A 207 -5.46 1.83 34.30
N ALA A 208 -4.42 1.00 34.36
CA ALA A 208 -3.65 0.72 35.56
C ALA A 208 -2.38 1.58 35.68
N ASN A 209 -1.98 2.28 34.61
CA ASN A 209 -0.76 3.07 34.55
C ASN A 209 -0.79 4.26 35.54
N LYS A 210 0.33 4.45 36.25
CA LYS A 210 0.50 5.43 37.35
C LYS A 210 1.45 6.58 37.01
N GLU A 211 1.97 6.65 35.78
CA GLU A 211 2.78 7.77 35.33
C GLU A 211 1.97 9.08 35.40
N LEU A 212 2.64 10.19 35.70
CA LEU A 212 2.01 11.47 35.98
C LEU A 212 2.07 12.39 34.76
N ILE A 213 0.93 12.99 34.39
CA ILE A 213 0.86 14.06 33.40
C ILE A 213 0.52 15.36 34.14
N GLY A 214 1.55 16.15 34.41
CA GLY A 214 1.47 17.38 35.18
C GLY A 214 1.68 17.18 36.69
N GLU A 215 1.78 18.31 37.40
CA GLU A 215 2.09 18.34 38.84
C GLU A 215 0.84 18.57 39.72
N ALA A 216 -0.17 19.25 39.16
CA ALA A 216 -1.39 19.59 39.90
C ALA A 216 -2.30 18.37 40.05
N LYS A 217 -2.89 18.21 41.24
CA LYS A 217 -3.93 17.19 41.45
C LYS A 217 -5.15 17.50 40.59
N ILE A 218 -5.86 16.45 40.19
CA ILE A 218 -7.12 16.56 39.44
C ILE A 218 -8.30 16.21 40.33
N SER A 219 -9.44 16.87 40.12
CA SER A 219 -10.68 16.59 40.84
C SER A 219 -11.55 15.62 40.04
N ILE A 220 -11.81 14.44 40.60
CA ILE A 220 -12.73 13.43 40.06
C ILE A 220 -13.69 13.04 41.17
N ASP A 221 -14.99 13.20 40.94
CA ASP A 221 -16.05 12.92 41.91
C ASP A 221 -15.82 13.63 43.26
N ASP A 222 -15.46 14.92 43.18
CA ASP A 222 -15.14 15.79 44.32
C ASP A 222 -13.97 15.30 45.19
N LYS A 223 -13.15 14.38 44.66
CA LYS A 223 -11.92 13.90 45.29
C LYS A 223 -10.72 14.36 44.50
N GLU A 224 -9.75 14.95 45.21
CA GLU A 224 -8.44 15.23 44.64
C GLU A 224 -7.63 13.94 44.51
N VAL A 225 -7.21 13.62 43.29
CA VAL A 225 -6.34 12.48 42.99
C VAL A 225 -5.07 12.95 42.28
N ALA A 226 -4.03 12.13 42.35
CA ALA A 226 -2.80 12.38 41.58
C ALA A 226 -3.11 12.40 40.07
N PRO A 227 -2.43 13.23 39.27
CA PRO A 227 -2.68 13.38 37.83
C PRO A 227 -2.11 12.23 37.00
N THR A 228 -2.46 10.99 37.35
CA THR A 228 -1.96 9.81 36.65
C THR A 228 -2.63 9.63 35.29
N VAL A 229 -1.99 8.88 34.38
CA VAL A 229 -2.58 8.42 33.10
C VAL A 229 -3.99 7.86 33.30
N SER A 230 -4.15 6.92 34.24
CA SER A 230 -5.46 6.35 34.60
C SER A 230 -6.48 7.41 35.04
N ALA A 231 -6.05 8.38 35.83
CA ALA A 231 -6.93 9.40 36.37
C ALA A 231 -7.38 10.38 35.27
N TRP A 232 -6.49 10.77 34.36
CA TRP A 232 -6.81 11.60 33.20
C TRP A 232 -7.80 10.96 32.24
N LEU A 233 -7.66 9.66 31.96
CA LEU A 233 -8.62 8.94 31.12
C LEU A 233 -10.00 8.83 31.78
N LYS A 234 -10.04 8.60 33.10
CA LYS A 234 -11.30 8.61 33.86
C LYS A 234 -11.96 9.98 33.84
N ASP A 235 -11.20 11.06 34.01
CA ASP A 235 -11.72 12.43 33.91
C ASP A 235 -12.28 12.70 32.51
N PHE A 236 -11.55 12.33 31.44
CA PHE A 236 -12.02 12.52 30.07
C PHE A 236 -13.34 11.77 29.80
N ILE A 237 -13.40 10.47 30.14
CA ILE A 237 -14.58 9.62 29.93
C ILE A 237 -15.76 10.11 30.76
N LYS A 238 -15.54 10.58 31.99
CA LYS A 238 -16.60 11.15 32.80
C LYS A 238 -17.23 12.39 32.16
N ASN A 239 -16.40 13.26 31.56
CA ASN A 239 -16.87 14.51 30.97
C ASN A 239 -17.48 14.35 29.57
N ASN A 240 -17.02 13.37 28.77
CA ASN A 240 -17.39 13.25 27.35
C ASN A 240 -18.07 11.93 26.98
N GLY A 241 -18.15 10.97 27.90
CA GLY A 241 -18.64 9.62 27.64
C GLY A 241 -17.55 8.68 27.10
N SER A 242 -17.94 7.43 26.86
CA SER A 242 -17.08 6.36 26.34
C SER A 242 -17.37 6.00 24.88
N SER A 243 -18.08 6.86 24.15
CA SER A 243 -18.34 6.67 22.72
C SER A 243 -17.17 7.19 21.88
N LEU A 244 -17.11 6.79 20.60
CA LEU A 244 -16.16 7.35 19.64
C LEU A 244 -16.35 8.87 19.56
N PHE A 245 -15.23 9.61 19.54
CA PHE A 245 -15.20 11.07 19.54
C PHE A 245 -14.20 11.60 18.51
N ASP A 246 -14.39 12.84 18.09
CA ASP A 246 -13.55 13.55 17.12
C ASP A 246 -12.54 14.50 17.81
N ASP A 247 -11.69 15.14 17.00
CA ASP A 247 -10.71 16.11 17.52
C ASP A 247 -11.37 17.39 18.09
N LEU A 248 -12.62 17.68 17.73
CA LEU A 248 -13.35 18.83 18.27
C LEU A 248 -13.69 18.61 19.75
N ILE A 249 -14.21 17.43 20.10
CA ILE A 249 -14.47 17.04 21.50
C ILE A 249 -13.18 17.06 22.32
N LEU A 250 -12.08 16.52 21.76
CA LEU A 250 -10.78 16.54 22.41
C LEU A 250 -10.29 17.98 22.66
N ALA A 251 -10.34 18.84 21.63
CA ALA A 251 -9.93 20.23 21.74
C ALA A 251 -10.79 21.01 22.74
N GLN A 252 -12.10 20.75 22.78
CA GLN A 252 -13.00 21.33 23.77
C GLN A 252 -12.58 20.91 25.18
N TYR A 253 -12.39 19.61 25.43
CA TYR A 253 -11.97 19.10 26.74
C TYR A 253 -10.67 19.74 27.23
N LEU A 254 -9.62 19.79 26.39
CA LEU A 254 -8.31 20.36 26.75
C LEU A 254 -8.38 21.86 27.09
N ASN A 255 -9.40 22.57 26.59
CA ASN A 255 -9.57 24.01 26.78
C ASN A 255 -10.60 24.39 27.83
N THR A 256 -11.60 23.56 28.09
CA THR A 256 -12.73 23.91 28.98
C THR A 256 -12.76 23.12 30.28
N SER A 257 -12.20 21.92 30.33
CA SER A 257 -12.14 21.13 31.57
C SER A 257 -11.39 21.92 32.67
N SER A 258 -11.93 21.91 33.89
CA SER A 258 -11.26 22.54 35.04
C SER A 258 -9.89 21.94 35.30
N ASN A 259 -9.75 20.61 35.15
CA ASN A 259 -8.50 19.90 35.35
C ASN A 259 -7.52 20.22 34.22
N ALA A 260 -7.94 20.03 32.96
CA ALA A 260 -7.03 20.20 31.81
C ALA A 260 -6.57 21.65 31.60
N ARG A 261 -7.39 22.65 31.97
CA ARG A 261 -7.00 24.07 31.86
C ARG A 261 -5.77 24.45 32.68
N ALA A 262 -5.51 23.76 33.79
CA ALA A 262 -4.37 24.02 34.65
C ALA A 262 -3.03 23.50 34.08
N LEU A 263 -3.08 22.65 33.04
CA LEU A 263 -1.88 22.07 32.43
C LEU A 263 -1.10 23.10 31.59
N LYS A 264 0.22 22.96 31.61
CA LYS A 264 1.14 23.67 30.70
C LYS A 264 0.94 23.16 29.26
N SER A 265 1.43 23.93 28.28
CA SER A 265 1.27 23.58 26.86
C SER A 265 1.77 22.17 26.51
N LYS A 266 2.96 21.78 27.00
CA LYS A 266 3.51 20.45 26.73
C LYS A 266 2.71 19.34 27.40
N GLU A 267 2.25 19.55 28.63
CA GLU A 267 1.42 18.59 29.35
C GLU A 267 0.05 18.40 28.65
N LYS A 268 -0.53 19.48 28.11
CA LYS A 268 -1.74 19.39 27.28
C LYS A 268 -1.53 18.60 25.99
N GLU A 269 -0.39 18.79 25.35
CA GLU A 269 -0.01 18.02 24.16
C GLU A 269 0.10 16.53 24.48
N THR A 270 0.83 16.17 25.55
CA THR A 270 0.96 14.79 26.03
C THR A 270 -0.41 14.19 26.38
N LEU A 271 -1.27 14.93 27.09
CA LEU A 271 -2.64 14.50 27.40
C LEU A 271 -3.48 14.30 26.13
N GLY A 272 -3.35 15.20 25.16
CA GLY A 272 -4.02 15.08 23.86
C GLY A 272 -3.60 13.81 23.12
N ASN A 273 -2.30 13.52 23.10
CA ASN A 273 -1.76 12.29 22.49
C ASN A 273 -2.23 11.04 23.24
N LEU A 274 -2.28 11.06 24.58
CA LEU A 274 -2.80 9.95 25.38
C LEU A 274 -4.26 9.65 25.04
N ILE A 275 -5.10 10.69 24.93
CA ILE A 275 -6.52 10.52 24.65
C ILE A 275 -6.75 10.02 23.22
N ARG A 276 -5.98 10.51 22.23
CA ARG A 276 -6.02 9.96 20.86
C ARG A 276 -5.56 8.50 20.82
N PHE A 277 -4.49 8.16 21.53
CA PHE A 277 -4.01 6.79 21.63
C PHE A 277 -5.08 5.86 22.23
N TYR A 278 -5.72 6.29 23.33
CA TYR A 278 -6.86 5.59 23.93
C TYR A 278 -8.01 5.39 22.93
N LYS A 279 -8.40 6.44 22.18
CA LYS A 279 -9.43 6.36 21.13
C LYS A 279 -9.05 5.29 20.10
N ASN A 280 -7.83 5.37 19.59
CA ASN A 280 -7.38 4.54 18.48
C ASN A 280 -7.29 3.06 18.88
N ILE A 281 -6.94 2.72 20.13
CA ILE A 281 -7.01 1.34 20.62
C ILE A 281 -8.46 0.89 20.85
N THR A 282 -9.26 1.71 21.54
CA THR A 282 -10.62 1.34 21.98
C THR A 282 -11.54 1.06 20.79
N PHE A 283 -11.45 1.91 19.78
CA PHE A 283 -12.30 1.89 18.58
C PHE A 283 -11.50 1.46 17.35
N PHE A 284 -10.56 0.54 17.49
CA PHE A 284 -9.92 -0.09 16.34
C PHE A 284 -10.82 -1.20 15.77
N PRO A 285 -11.05 -1.27 14.44
CA PRO A 285 -10.49 -0.41 13.38
C PRO A 285 -11.34 0.83 13.04
N GLU A 286 -12.49 1.04 13.67
CA GLU A 286 -13.47 2.05 13.29
C GLU A 286 -12.93 3.49 13.27
N SER A 287 -12.01 3.80 14.19
CA SER A 287 -11.30 5.09 14.28
C SER A 287 -10.41 5.40 13.08
N MET A 288 -10.17 4.43 12.20
CA MET A 288 -9.31 4.52 11.03
C MET A 288 -10.05 4.45 9.69
N ASN A 289 -11.39 4.35 9.68
CA ASN A 289 -12.18 4.11 8.47
C ASN A 289 -11.98 5.14 7.34
N GLU A 290 -11.63 6.38 7.67
CA GLU A 290 -11.41 7.47 6.70
C GLU A 290 -9.92 7.72 6.40
N ILE A 291 -9.04 6.90 6.98
CA ILE A 291 -7.59 7.02 6.85
C ILE A 291 -7.11 5.85 5.98
N PRO A 292 -6.30 6.08 4.94
CA PRO A 292 -5.69 4.99 4.20
C PRO A 292 -4.84 4.09 5.13
N PRO A 293 -4.83 2.75 4.97
CA PRO A 293 -4.08 1.83 5.84
C PRO A 293 -2.61 2.21 6.05
N GLN A 294 -1.95 2.75 5.01
CA GLN A 294 -0.55 3.18 5.04
C GLN A 294 -0.32 4.38 5.97
N LYS A 295 -1.40 5.08 6.35
CA LYS A 295 -1.41 6.25 7.24
C LYS A 295 -2.03 5.96 8.60
N TRP A 296 -2.39 4.70 8.89
CA TRP A 296 -2.94 4.33 10.19
C TRP A 296 -1.91 4.55 11.30
N GLN A 297 -2.38 5.14 12.39
CA GLN A 297 -1.58 5.43 13.57
C GLN A 297 -2.39 5.09 14.81
N ILE A 298 -2.09 3.96 15.46
CA ILE A 298 -2.61 3.69 16.80
C ILE A 298 -2.03 4.72 17.75
N PHE A 299 -0.71 4.81 17.78
CA PHE A 299 0.04 5.81 18.52
C PHE A 299 0.25 7.08 17.68
N PRO A 300 -0.29 8.25 18.10
CA PRO A 300 -0.20 9.48 17.32
C PRO A 300 1.22 10.07 17.38
N PHE A 301 1.79 10.39 16.22
CA PHE A 301 3.07 11.08 16.11
C PHE A 301 3.04 12.06 14.94
N ASP A 302 3.92 13.07 14.95
CA ASP A 302 4.03 14.02 13.85
C ASP A 302 4.66 13.33 12.62
N ALA A 303 3.82 12.92 11.68
CA ALA A 303 4.24 12.29 10.44
C ALA A 303 4.61 13.30 9.34
N THR A 304 4.49 14.61 9.60
CA THR A 304 4.69 15.64 8.58
C THR A 304 6.12 15.62 8.04
N SER A 305 7.11 15.40 8.91
CA SER A 305 8.51 15.22 8.52
C SER A 305 8.74 13.95 7.70
N TYR A 306 8.08 12.85 8.06
CA TYR A 306 8.27 11.57 7.38
C TYR A 306 7.70 11.53 5.97
N TRP A 307 6.48 12.04 5.77
CA TRP A 307 5.91 12.08 4.41
C TRP A 307 6.71 13.02 3.52
N GLN A 308 7.25 14.12 4.08
CA GLN A 308 8.20 14.98 3.37
C GLN A 308 9.52 14.26 3.06
N GLU A 309 10.01 13.41 3.96
CA GLU A 309 11.22 12.61 3.74
C GLU A 309 11.00 11.46 2.76
N ILE A 310 9.87 10.75 2.76
CA ILE A 310 9.54 9.75 1.74
C ILE A 310 9.41 10.43 0.39
N GLU A 311 8.56 11.45 0.29
CA GLU A 311 8.34 12.19 -0.95
C GLU A 311 9.65 12.84 -1.45
N GLY A 312 10.53 13.24 -0.53
CA GLY A 312 11.87 13.75 -0.81
C GLY A 312 12.90 12.68 -1.17
N SER A 313 12.83 11.48 -0.57
CA SER A 313 13.77 10.37 -0.80
C SER A 313 13.48 9.65 -2.11
N VAL A 314 12.21 9.55 -2.50
CA VAL A 314 11.82 9.14 -3.86
C VAL A 314 12.38 10.12 -4.90
N LYS A 315 12.49 11.41 -4.55
CA LYS A 315 13.13 12.42 -5.42
C LYS A 315 14.67 12.40 -5.35
N ASN A 316 15.27 12.08 -4.21
CA ASN A 316 16.73 12.13 -3.98
C ASN A 316 17.48 10.81 -4.25
N LYS A 317 16.81 9.65 -4.28
CA LYS A 317 17.40 8.40 -4.82
C LYS A 317 17.81 8.55 -6.30
N LYS A 318 17.39 9.61 -7.00
CA LYS A 318 17.89 10.01 -8.33
C LYS A 318 19.32 10.59 -8.35
N GLN A 319 19.95 10.91 -7.21
CA GLN A 319 21.28 11.58 -7.20
C GLN A 319 22.41 10.82 -6.49
N LEU A 320 22.13 9.79 -5.71
CA LEU A 320 23.17 8.95 -5.11
C LEU A 320 23.21 7.63 -5.87
N GLY A 321 24.17 7.51 -6.79
CA GLY A 321 24.46 6.27 -7.52
C GLY A 321 24.87 5.15 -6.57
N LEU A 322 23.88 4.48 -5.99
CA LEU A 322 24.06 3.21 -5.30
C LEU A 322 24.20 2.08 -6.35
N PRO A 323 25.02 1.05 -6.07
CA PRO A 323 25.34 0.02 -7.04
C PRO A 323 24.10 -0.80 -7.38
N THR A 324 23.85 -0.99 -8.67
CA THR A 324 22.89 -1.97 -9.18
C THR A 324 23.30 -3.38 -8.77
N GLU A 325 22.32 -4.24 -8.52
CA GLU A 325 22.38 -5.63 -8.05
C GLU A 325 23.15 -6.61 -8.97
N SER A 326 23.88 -6.09 -9.96
CA SER A 326 24.70 -6.82 -10.92
C SER A 326 26.15 -7.07 -10.47
N GLU A 327 26.55 -6.67 -9.25
CA GLU A 327 27.93 -6.83 -8.75
C GLU A 327 28.10 -7.82 -7.58
N ILE A 328 27.10 -8.65 -7.27
CA ILE A 328 27.23 -9.73 -6.27
C ILE A 328 26.85 -11.07 -6.87
N ILE A 329 27.60 -11.55 -7.87
CA ILE A 329 27.76 -12.99 -8.12
C ILE A 329 29.20 -13.22 -8.59
N GLU A 330 30.10 -13.51 -7.65
CA GLU A 330 31.28 -14.32 -7.96
C GLU A 330 30.82 -15.79 -7.96
N GLU A 331 31.07 -16.45 -9.08
CA GLU A 331 30.76 -17.85 -9.37
C GLU A 331 31.49 -18.79 -8.37
N GLU A 332 30.73 -19.55 -7.59
CA GLU A 332 31.15 -20.89 -7.16
C GLU A 332 30.49 -21.92 -8.06
N ALA A 333 31.32 -22.59 -8.86
CA ALA A 333 30.93 -23.67 -9.75
C ALA A 333 30.42 -24.88 -8.94
N TRP A 334 29.13 -25.20 -9.10
CA TRP A 334 28.57 -26.49 -8.68
C TRP A 334 28.47 -27.41 -9.89
N SER A 335 29.03 -28.60 -9.73
CA SER A 335 29.20 -29.62 -10.77
C SER A 335 27.87 -30.22 -11.22
N ASP A 336 27.74 -30.38 -12.54
CA ASP A 336 26.77 -31.23 -13.21
C ASP A 336 26.94 -32.69 -12.80
N ASP A 337 26.16 -33.15 -11.82
CA ASP A 337 25.81 -34.56 -11.65
C ASP A 337 24.68 -34.68 -10.63
N ASP A 338 23.43 -34.44 -11.07
CA ASP A 338 22.29 -35.22 -10.58
C ASP A 338 21.07 -35.05 -11.51
N VAL A 339 21.01 -35.95 -12.49
CA VAL A 339 19.85 -36.19 -13.35
C VAL A 339 18.84 -37.01 -12.55
N LEU A 340 17.74 -36.39 -12.12
CA LEU A 340 16.55 -37.11 -11.68
C LEU A 340 15.36 -36.84 -12.61
N SER A 341 14.81 -37.96 -13.06
CA SER A 341 13.84 -38.15 -14.13
C SER A 341 12.50 -37.44 -13.91
N GLU A 342 11.99 -36.83 -14.98
CA GLU A 342 10.58 -36.49 -15.16
C GLU A 342 9.68 -37.72 -14.99
N LYS A 343 8.82 -37.70 -13.98
CA LYS A 343 7.61 -38.52 -13.92
C LYS A 343 6.44 -37.69 -13.41
N ASP A 344 5.49 -37.47 -14.32
CA ASP A 344 4.05 -37.28 -14.11
C ASP A 344 3.62 -36.49 -12.87
N PHE A 345 3.69 -35.15 -12.94
CA PHE A 345 2.91 -34.29 -12.06
C PHE A 345 1.48 -34.17 -12.63
N LYS A 346 0.54 -34.92 -12.06
CA LYS A 346 -0.89 -34.64 -12.21
C LYS A 346 -1.30 -33.68 -11.08
N PRO A 347 -1.95 -32.54 -11.37
CA PRO A 347 -2.38 -31.64 -10.32
C PRO A 347 -3.38 -32.37 -9.41
N GLU A 348 -3.05 -32.46 -8.13
CA GLU A 348 -3.97 -32.85 -7.08
C GLU A 348 -5.19 -31.95 -7.09
N ASN A 349 -6.38 -32.55 -6.90
CA ASN A 349 -7.66 -31.86 -6.80
C ASN A 349 -7.54 -30.65 -5.87
N TYR A 350 -7.66 -29.46 -6.46
CA TYR A 350 -7.72 -28.19 -5.74
C TYR A 350 -9.02 -28.17 -4.92
N ASP A 351 -8.90 -28.10 -3.60
CA ASP A 351 -10.07 -28.09 -2.71
C ASP A 351 -10.57 -26.67 -2.50
N ASP A 352 -11.51 -26.27 -3.36
CA ASP A 352 -12.25 -24.99 -3.31
C ASP A 352 -12.91 -24.74 -1.92
N SER A 353 -13.00 -25.72 -1.02
CA SER A 353 -13.52 -25.51 0.34
C SER A 353 -12.51 -24.85 1.28
N LYS A 354 -11.20 -25.07 1.05
CA LYS A 354 -10.13 -24.47 1.85
C LYS A 354 -9.93 -23.00 1.50
N GLU A 355 -10.01 -22.66 0.22
CA GLU A 355 -9.90 -21.28 -0.28
C GLU A 355 -11.07 -20.40 0.18
N LEU A 356 -12.31 -20.91 0.08
CA LEU A 356 -13.49 -20.21 0.61
C LEU A 356 -13.42 -19.94 2.12
N ARG A 357 -12.76 -20.82 2.89
CA ARG A 357 -12.56 -20.60 4.32
C ARG A 357 -11.60 -19.44 4.58
N ILE A 358 -10.47 -19.41 3.88
CA ILE A 358 -9.44 -18.37 4.00
C ILE A 358 -10.00 -16.99 3.59
N LEU A 359 -10.75 -16.92 2.49
CA LEU A 359 -11.37 -15.66 2.05
C LEU A 359 -12.41 -15.14 3.05
N ARG A 360 -13.16 -16.03 3.70
CA ARG A 360 -14.12 -15.65 4.76
C ARG A 360 -13.43 -15.19 6.04
N GLU A 361 -12.30 -15.78 6.39
CA GLU A 361 -11.45 -15.30 7.49
C GLU A 361 -10.89 -13.90 7.16
N LEU A 362 -10.35 -13.71 5.95
CA LEU A 362 -9.87 -12.41 5.45
C LEU A 362 -10.94 -11.32 5.47
N LEU A 363 -12.22 -11.61 5.17
CA LEU A 363 -13.31 -10.63 5.26
C LEU A 363 -13.43 -9.95 6.63
N SER A 364 -13.03 -10.63 7.70
CA SER A 364 -13.05 -10.07 9.05
C SER A 364 -11.90 -9.09 9.31
N SER A 365 -10.83 -9.16 8.52
CA SER A 365 -9.66 -8.29 8.60
C SER A 365 -9.82 -6.96 7.86
N PHE A 366 -10.84 -6.81 7.00
CA PHE A 366 -11.06 -5.60 6.19
C PHE A 366 -12.35 -4.84 6.58
N PRO A 367 -12.36 -3.49 6.59
CA PRO A 367 -13.56 -2.69 6.92
C PRO A 367 -14.73 -2.92 5.96
N PRO A 368 -16.00 -2.84 6.42
CA PRO A 368 -17.21 -3.08 5.60
C PRO A 368 -17.28 -2.30 4.28
N ALA A 369 -16.68 -1.10 4.24
CA ALA A 369 -16.72 -0.20 3.08
C ALA A 369 -15.47 -0.27 2.18
N SER A 370 -14.43 -1.03 2.58
CA SER A 370 -13.15 -1.05 1.87
C SER A 370 -13.25 -1.72 0.50
N LEU A 371 -12.36 -1.33 -0.43
CA LEU A 371 -12.30 -1.91 -1.77
C LEU A 371 -11.84 -3.37 -1.71
N GLU A 372 -10.90 -3.69 -0.82
CA GLU A 372 -10.39 -5.04 -0.57
C GLU A 372 -11.51 -5.96 -0.07
N ARG A 373 -12.36 -5.48 0.84
CA ARG A 373 -13.52 -6.27 1.30
C ARG A 373 -14.54 -6.48 0.19
N LYS A 374 -14.70 -5.52 -0.74
CA LYS A 374 -15.57 -5.69 -1.91
C LYS A 374 -14.99 -6.73 -2.87
N ALA A 375 -13.70 -6.66 -3.16
CA ALA A 375 -12.99 -7.63 -3.99
C ALA A 375 -13.08 -9.06 -3.42
N ILE A 376 -12.79 -9.23 -2.13
CA ILE A 376 -12.91 -10.53 -1.46
C ILE A 376 -14.34 -11.06 -1.48
N ASN A 377 -15.35 -10.19 -1.28
CA ASN A 377 -16.76 -10.59 -1.39
C ASN A 377 -17.15 -11.01 -2.81
N GLU A 378 -16.59 -10.38 -3.84
CA GLU A 378 -16.82 -10.75 -5.24
C GLU A 378 -16.17 -12.10 -5.56
N GLU A 379 -14.96 -12.35 -5.04
CA GLU A 379 -14.24 -13.60 -5.23
C GLU A 379 -14.92 -14.78 -4.51
N ILE A 380 -15.40 -14.58 -3.28
CA ILE A 380 -16.24 -15.58 -2.58
C ILE A 380 -17.48 -15.92 -3.41
N LYS A 381 -18.17 -14.91 -3.95
CA LYS A 381 -19.36 -15.13 -4.79
C LYS A 381 -19.02 -15.88 -6.08
N ARG A 382 -17.85 -15.65 -6.67
CA ARG A 382 -17.36 -16.35 -7.87
C ARG A 382 -17.14 -17.83 -7.58
N LEU A 383 -16.40 -18.16 -6.51
CA LEU A 383 -16.12 -19.53 -6.09
C LEU A 383 -17.39 -20.30 -5.67
N GLU A 384 -18.32 -19.64 -4.97
CA GLU A 384 -19.61 -20.26 -4.62
C GLU A 384 -20.49 -20.56 -5.84
N ARG A 385 -20.39 -19.78 -6.92
CA ARG A 385 -21.09 -20.05 -8.19
C ARG A 385 -20.50 -21.23 -8.94
N ASN A 386 -19.18 -21.39 -8.92
CA ASN A 386 -18.50 -22.49 -9.61
C ASN A 386 -18.73 -23.86 -8.95
N LYS A 387 -19.19 -23.89 -7.68
CA LYS A 387 -19.57 -25.11 -6.96
C LYS A 387 -20.98 -25.62 -7.26
N LYS A 388 -21.83 -24.82 -7.91
CA LYS A 388 -23.17 -25.23 -8.35
C LYS A 388 -23.14 -25.67 -9.81
#